data_AF-A0A3M9N8S7-F1
#
_entry.id   AF-A0A3M9N8S7-F1
#
_cell.length_a   1.000
_cell.length_b   1.000
_cell.length_c   1.000
_cell.angle_alpha   90.00
_cell.angle_beta   90.00
_cell.angle_gamma   90.00
#
_symmetry.space_group_name_H-M   'P 1'
#
loop_
_entity.id
_entity.type
_entity.pdbx_description
1 polymer ?
#
loop_
_entity_poly.entity_id
_entity_poly.type
_entity_poly.pdbx_seq_one_letter_code
_entity_poly.pdbx_strand_id
1 'polypeptide(L)'
;MPEIIIKYKNKRALEALHDFAKYFDFEIRLPHSSRKENQIDLNSITVIPGDSSIDTSDLHEIFTGRNINPSELRKNAWKRK
;
A
#
# COMPACT_ATOMS: atom_id res chain seq x y z
N MET A 1 11.33 -15.66 25.07
CA MET A 1 11.30 -16.75 24.07
C MET A 1 12.36 -16.44 23.03
N PRO A 2 13.21 -17.40 22.64
CA PRO A 2 14.18 -17.20 21.57
C PRO A 2 13.46 -17.13 20.21
N GLU A 3 13.78 -16.13 19.40
CA GLU A 3 13.26 -15.98 18.03
C GLU A 3 14.30 -16.47 17.01
N ILE A 4 13.86 -17.28 16.04
CA ILE A 4 14.74 -17.85 15.01
C ILE A 4 14.16 -17.49 13.64
N ILE A 5 15.01 -16.93 12.78
CA ILE A 5 14.64 -16.60 11.40
C ILE A 5 15.11 -17.73 10.48
N ILE A 6 14.16 -18.45 9.88
CA ILE A 6 14.42 -19.52 8.91
C ILE A 6 14.30 -18.96 7.50
N LYS A 7 15.42 -18.91 6.77
CA LYS A 7 15.42 -18.55 5.34
C LYS A 7 15.25 -19.80 4.49
N TYR A 8 14.29 -19.80 3.59
CA TYR A 8 14.02 -20.90 2.66
C TYR A 8 13.82 -20.36 1.23
N LYS A 9 14.22 -21.15 0.22
CA LYS A 9 14.07 -20.78 -1.20
C LYS A 9 12.83 -21.41 -1.86
N ASN A 10 12.35 -22.52 -1.33
CA ASN A 10 11.30 -23.34 -1.96
C ASN A 10 9.98 -23.19 -1.21
N LYS A 11 8.87 -23.03 -1.94
CA LYS A 11 7.52 -22.99 -1.37
C LYS A 11 7.16 -24.27 -0.59
N ARG A 12 7.65 -25.44 -1.04
CA ARG A 12 7.45 -26.72 -0.32
C ARG A 12 8.04 -26.72 1.09
N ALA A 13 9.10 -25.95 1.33
CA ALA A 13 9.69 -25.84 2.65
C ALA A 13 8.79 -25.06 3.62
N LEU A 14 8.06 -24.06 3.14
CA LEU A 14 7.06 -23.34 3.94
C LEU A 14 5.88 -24.25 4.31
N GLU A 15 5.42 -25.08 3.37
CA GLU A 15 4.36 -26.07 3.65
C GLU A 15 4.78 -27.05 4.75
N ALA A 16 6.02 -27.58 4.69
CA ALA A 16 6.55 -28.44 5.74
C ALA A 16 6.67 -27.71 7.10
N LEU A 17 7.09 -26.44 7.11
CA LEU A 17 7.15 -25.63 8.34
C LEU A 17 5.75 -25.43 8.95
N HIS A 18 4.72 -25.22 8.12
CA HIS A 18 3.34 -25.17 8.59
C HIS A 18 2.86 -26.50 9.18
N ASP A 19 3.28 -27.63 8.62
CA ASP A 19 2.96 -28.94 9.19
C ASP A 19 3.68 -29.17 10.52
N PHE A 20 4.94 -28.75 10.66
CA PHE A 20 5.65 -28.81 11.93
C PHE A 20 5.02 -27.90 13.00
N ALA A 21 4.51 -26.73 12.62
CA ALA A 21 3.83 -25.81 13.54
C ALA A 21 2.56 -26.42 14.18
N LYS A 22 2.00 -27.50 13.62
CA LYS A 22 0.88 -28.23 14.26
C LYS A 22 1.33 -29.05 15.47
N TYR A 23 2.60 -29.46 15.49
CA TYR A 23 3.17 -30.32 16.52
C TYR A 23 4.01 -29.54 17.54
N PHE A 24 4.48 -28.35 17.16
CA PHE A 24 5.32 -27.49 17.98
C PHE A 24 4.65 -26.13 18.19
N ASP A 25 4.80 -25.56 19.37
CA ASP A 25 4.22 -24.26 19.74
C ASP A 25 5.07 -23.09 19.21
N PHE A 26 5.16 -22.96 17.88
CA PHE A 26 5.80 -21.80 17.23
C PHE A 26 4.88 -21.13 16.22
N GLU A 27 4.93 -19.80 16.18
CA GLU A 27 4.13 -18.97 15.30
C GLU A 27 4.95 -18.56 14.07
N ILE A 28 4.44 -18.83 12.86
CA ILE A 28 5.08 -18.39 11.62
C ILE A 28 4.58 -16.98 11.29
N ARG A 29 5.40 -15.97 11.60
CA ARG A 29 5.13 -14.59 11.21
C ARG A 29 5.77 -14.30 9.86
N LEU A 30 4.93 -14.16 8.84
CA LEU A 30 5.38 -13.60 7.57
C LEU A 30 5.73 -12.13 7.83
N PRO A 31 6.92 -11.65 7.42
CA PRO A 31 7.19 -10.22 7.45
C PRO A 31 6.07 -9.56 6.66
N HIS A 32 5.47 -8.51 7.23
CA HIS A 32 4.56 -7.66 6.49
C HIS A 32 5.34 -7.22 5.25
N SER A 33 5.03 -7.83 4.11
CA SER A 33 5.44 -7.29 2.84
C SER A 33 4.78 -5.94 2.84
N SER A 34 5.55 -4.87 3.08
CA SER A 34 5.20 -3.56 2.60
C SER A 34 4.99 -3.79 1.11
N ARG A 35 3.74 -4.07 0.71
CA ARG A 35 3.32 -4.12 -0.68
C ARG A 35 4.03 -2.94 -1.28
N LYS A 36 4.86 -3.18 -2.30
CA LYS A 36 5.30 -2.09 -3.17
C LYS A 36 3.99 -1.44 -3.60
N GLU A 37 3.66 -0.31 -3.00
CA GLU A 37 2.56 0.52 -3.45
C GLU A 37 2.80 0.66 -4.94
N ASN A 38 1.79 0.36 -5.75
CA ASN A 38 1.92 0.37 -7.19
C ASN A 38 2.32 1.79 -7.59
N GLN A 39 3.61 2.06 -7.68
CA GLN A 39 4.16 3.35 -8.07
C GLN A 39 3.78 3.53 -9.53
N ILE A 40 2.92 4.51 -9.79
CA ILE A 40 2.50 4.86 -11.14
C ILE A 40 3.33 6.07 -11.53
N ASP A 41 4.19 5.91 -12.53
CA ASP A 41 4.90 7.05 -13.10
C ASP A 41 4.00 7.75 -14.13
N LEU A 42 3.56 8.97 -13.80
CA LEU A 42 2.84 9.85 -14.70
C LEU A 42 3.78 10.98 -15.13
N ASN A 43 4.22 10.98 -16.39
CA ASN A 43 5.08 12.03 -16.95
C ASN A 43 6.35 12.31 -16.12
N SER A 44 7.07 11.24 -15.72
CA SER A 44 8.28 11.30 -14.89
C SER A 44 8.05 11.75 -13.44
N ILE A 45 6.79 11.80 -12.98
CA ILE A 45 6.44 12.03 -11.58
C ILE A 45 5.92 10.71 -11.02
N THR A 46 6.61 10.19 -10.00
CA THR A 46 6.19 8.98 -9.30
C THR A 46 5.00 9.31 -8.40
N VAL A 47 3.85 8.73 -8.72
CA VAL A 47 2.62 8.85 -7.95
C VAL A 47 2.43 7.59 -7.14
N ILE A 48 2.32 7.78 -5.83
CA ILE A 48 1.95 6.71 -4.89
C ILE A 48 0.43 6.78 -4.72
N PRO A 49 -0.33 5.73 -5.07
CA PRO A 49 -1.76 5.72 -4.86
C PRO A 49 -2.05 5.76 -3.35
N GLY A 50 -2.82 6.76 -2.93
CA GLY A 50 -3.26 6.86 -1.54
C GLY A 50 -4.16 5.69 -1.14
N ASP A 51 -4.19 5.38 0.16
CA ASP A 51 -5.04 4.35 0.73
C ASP A 51 -6.53 4.74 0.53
N SER A 52 -7.26 3.87 -0.18
CA SER A 52 -8.68 4.08 -0.50
C SER A 52 -9.62 3.89 0.70
N SER A 53 -9.11 3.39 1.83
CA SER A 53 -9.87 3.25 3.07
C SER A 53 -9.92 4.52 3.92
N ILE A 54 -9.10 5.52 3.57
CA ILE A 54 -9.08 6.82 4.26
C ILE A 54 -10.35 7.59 3.91
N ASP A 55 -11.08 8.02 4.93
CA ASP A 55 -12.23 8.90 4.77
C ASP A 55 -11.76 10.29 4.30
N THR A 56 -12.29 10.73 3.16
CA THR A 56 -11.98 12.01 2.54
C THR A 56 -13.15 12.99 2.56
N SER A 57 -14.19 12.68 3.35
CA SER A 57 -15.40 13.50 3.48
C SER A 57 -15.09 14.94 3.93
N ASP A 58 -14.18 15.10 4.88
CA ASP A 58 -13.75 16.44 5.36
C ASP A 58 -13.07 17.26 4.26
N LEU A 59 -12.29 16.61 3.39
CA LEU A 59 -11.68 17.28 2.25
C LEU A 59 -12.73 17.69 1.22
N HIS A 60 -13.80 16.89 1.09
CA HIS A 60 -14.90 17.21 0.18
C HIS A 60 -15.52 18.56 0.53
N GLU A 61 -15.76 18.86 1.80
CA GLU A 61 -16.34 20.14 2.23
C GLU A 61 -15.43 21.34 1.91
N ILE A 62 -14.11 21.19 2.11
CA ILE A 62 -13.11 22.22 1.77
C ILE A 62 -13.13 22.56 0.27
N PHE A 63 -13.31 21.56 -0.59
CA PHE A 63 -13.27 21.74 -2.04
C PHE A 63 -14.65 22.02 -2.68
N THR A 64 -15.76 21.61 -2.06
CA THR A 64 -17.12 21.80 -2.62
C THR A 64 -17.74 23.16 -2.30
N GLY A 65 -17.37 23.80 -1.19
CA GLY A 65 -17.91 25.11 -0.79
C GLY A 65 -17.55 26.28 -1.71
N ARG A 66 -16.70 26.06 -2.71
CA ARG A 66 -16.30 27.11 -3.69
C ARG A 66 -16.85 26.87 -5.10
N ASN A 67 -17.63 25.81 -5.34
CA ASN A 67 -18.08 25.39 -6.67
C ASN A 67 -16.91 25.27 -7.68
N ILE A 68 -15.73 24.89 -7.18
CA ILE A 68 -14.52 24.78 -7.99
C ILE A 68 -14.36 23.31 -8.37
N ASN A 69 -14.62 23.00 -9.63
CA ASN A 69 -14.38 21.66 -10.15
C ASN A 69 -12.86 21.40 -10.21
N PRO A 70 -12.35 20.30 -9.59
CA PRO A 70 -10.93 19.95 -9.66
C PRO A 70 -10.40 19.84 -11.11
N SER A 71 -11.26 19.44 -12.06
CA SER A 71 -10.91 19.39 -13.47
C SER A 71 -10.69 20.78 -14.08
N GLU A 72 -11.38 21.81 -13.60
CA GLU A 72 -11.22 23.19 -14.08
C GLU A 72 -9.96 23.84 -13.49
N LEU A 73 -9.65 23.55 -12.21
CA LEU A 73 -8.38 23.99 -11.60
C LEU A 73 -7.17 23.46 -12.35
N ARG A 74 -7.17 22.17 -12.70
CA ARG A 74 -6.06 21.58 -13.48
C ARG A 74 -5.89 22.29 -14.81
N LYS A 75 -6.99 22.58 -15.51
CA LYS A 75 -6.95 23.31 -16.80
C LYS A 75 -6.44 24.75 -16.65
N ASN A 76 -6.84 25.45 -15.58
CA ASN A 76 -6.46 26.85 -15.37
C ASN A 76 -5.03 27.01 -14.82
N ALA A 77 -4.63 26.17 -13.88
CA ALA A 77 -3.29 26.22 -13.27
C ALA A 77 -2.17 25.79 -14.24
N TRP A 78 -2.49 24.97 -15.25
CA TRP A 78 -1.51 24.45 -16.21
C TRP A 78 -1.46 25.23 -17.54
N LYS A 79 -2.09 26.41 -17.62
CA LYS A 79 -1.86 27.32 -18.74
C LYS A 79 -0.42 27.83 -18.67
N ARG A 80 0.47 27.21 -19.45
CA ARG A 80 1.77 27.81 -19.77
C ARG A 80 1.48 29.09 -20.57
N LYS A 81 1.96 30.23 -20.05
CA LYS A 81 2.00 31.49 -20.80
C LYS A 81 2.99 31.40 -21.94
#